data_AF-A0A151R8U5-F1
#
_entry.id   AF-A0A151R8U5-F1
#
_cell.length_a   1.000
_cell.length_b   1.000
_cell.length_c   1.000
_cell.angle_alpha   90.00
_cell.angle_beta   90.00
_cell.angle_gamma   90.00
#
_symmetry.space_group_name_H-M   'P 1'
#
loop_
_entity.id
_entity.type
_entity.pdbx_description
1 polymer ?
#
loop_
_entity_poly.entity_id
_entity_poly.type
_entity_poly.pdbx_seq_one_letter_code
_entity_poly.pdbx_strand_id
1 'polypeptide(L)'
;MIPVEVGEPSFWRQHFNEESNDSSLRAELDVLNEAQEKAQIVAEACKQRMSRRFSSNLRPRIFHERDLIWRATGLARRNPSKRKLSAN
;
A
#
# COMPACT_ATOMS: atom_id res chain seq x y z
N MET A 1 18.72 -48.41 -15.15
CA MET A 1 18.03 -48.23 -13.85
C MET A 1 19.07 -47.71 -12.88
N ILE A 2 18.89 -46.50 -12.33
CA ILE A 2 19.88 -45.83 -11.47
C ILE A 2 19.32 -45.85 -10.04
N PRO A 3 20.06 -46.35 -9.03
CA PRO A 3 19.61 -46.27 -7.65
C PRO A 3 19.76 -44.82 -7.17
N VAL A 4 18.68 -44.29 -6.59
CA VAL A 4 18.72 -43.00 -5.87
C VAL A 4 19.10 -43.33 -4.43
N GLU A 5 20.26 -42.85 -3.99
CA GLU A 5 20.62 -42.90 -2.56
C GLU A 5 19.76 -41.89 -1.80
N VAL A 6 18.77 -42.40 -1.06
CA VAL A 6 18.02 -41.58 -0.10
C VAL A 6 18.87 -41.54 1.17
N GLY A 7 19.56 -40.42 1.38
CA GLY A 7 20.36 -40.20 2.59
C GLY A 7 19.52 -40.27 3.88
N GLU A 8 20.18 -40.63 4.99
CA GLU A 8 19.54 -40.83 6.28
C GLU A 8 18.71 -39.59 6.69
N PRO A 9 17.43 -39.76 7.08
CA PRO A 9 16.60 -38.63 7.47
C PRO A 9 17.21 -37.98 8.71
N SER A 10 17.41 -36.67 8.64
CA SER A 10 17.93 -35.89 9.76
C SER A 10 17.04 -36.04 10.99
N PHE A 11 17.60 -35.84 12.18
CA PHE A 11 16.87 -35.87 13.46
C PHE A 11 15.57 -35.03 13.40
N TRP A 12 15.62 -33.86 12.77
CA TRP A 12 14.48 -32.98 12.55
C TRP A 12 13.36 -33.60 11.69
N ARG A 13 13.71 -34.40 10.67
CA ARG A 13 12.71 -35.13 9.88
C ARG A 13 12.08 -36.28 10.66
N GLN A 14 12.86 -36.96 11.50
CA GLN A 14 12.36 -38.08 12.29
C GLN A 14 11.42 -37.63 13.43
N HIS A 15 11.69 -36.47 14.01
CA HIS A 15 10.91 -35.90 15.12
C HIS A 15 9.94 -34.80 14.68
N PHE A 16 9.64 -34.69 13.38
CA PHE A 16 8.69 -33.70 12.87
C PHE A 16 7.27 -34.04 13.35
N ASN A 17 6.64 -33.11 14.08
CA ASN A 17 5.25 -33.21 14.48
C ASN A 17 4.40 -32.24 13.65
N GLU A 18 3.66 -32.80 12.70
CA GLU A 18 2.82 -32.04 11.77
C GLU A 18 1.66 -31.32 12.47
N GLU A 19 1.05 -31.93 13.49
CA GLU A 19 -0.06 -31.35 14.26
C GLU A 19 0.40 -30.14 15.09
N SER A 20 1.62 -30.21 15.64
CA SER A 20 2.22 -29.08 16.35
C SER A 20 2.55 -27.92 15.42
N ASN A 21 2.94 -28.21 14.16
CA ASN A 21 3.23 -27.19 13.17
C ASN A 21 1.96 -26.50 12.65
N ASP A 22 0.89 -27.27 12.43
CA ASP A 22 -0.39 -26.72 11.98
C ASP A 22 -1.02 -25.83 13.05
N SER A 23 -0.95 -26.23 14.32
CA SER A 23 -1.41 -25.40 15.44
C SER A 23 -0.58 -24.11 15.60
N SER A 24 0.75 -24.17 15.48
CA SER A 24 1.58 -22.96 15.50
C SER A 24 1.31 -22.03 14.31
N LEU A 25 1.14 -22.60 13.12
CA LEU A 25 0.85 -21.84 11.91
C LEU A 25 -0.49 -21.11 12.01
N ARG A 26 -1.53 -21.79 12.53
CA ARG A 26 -2.84 -21.17 12.76
C ARG A 26 -2.77 -20.01 13.76
N ALA A 27 -2.01 -20.16 14.85
CA ALA A 27 -1.82 -19.10 15.84
C ALA A 27 -1.12 -17.88 15.23
N GLU A 28 -0.09 -18.07 14.39
CA GLU A 28 0.57 -16.96 13.69
C GLU A 28 -0.36 -16.26 12.69
N LEU A 29 -1.16 -17.03 11.95
CA LEU A 29 -2.11 -16.49 10.98
C LEU A 29 -3.21 -15.65 11.64
N ASP A 30 -3.67 -16.04 12.84
CA ASP A 30 -4.68 -15.31 13.58
C ASP A 30 -4.20 -13.91 13.98
N VAL A 31 -2.95 -13.82 14.47
CA VAL A 31 -2.30 -12.54 14.81
C VAL A 31 -2.12 -11.64 13.57
N LEU A 32 -1.83 -12.24 12.41
CA LEU A 32 -1.70 -11.49 11.15
C LEU A 32 -3.01 -10.83 10.71
N ASN A 33 -4.15 -11.51 10.89
CA ASN A 33 -5.44 -10.96 10.53
C ASN A 33 -5.75 -9.69 11.35
N GLU A 34 -5.52 -9.74 12.67
CA GLU A 34 -5.70 -8.56 13.52
C GLU A 34 -4.79 -7.39 13.11
N ALA A 35 -3.53 -7.68 12.77
CA ALA A 35 -2.57 -6.66 12.34
C ALA A 35 -3.01 -6.01 11.02
N GLN A 36 -3.51 -6.80 10.08
CA GLN A 36 -4.04 -6.30 8.82
C GLN A 36 -5.29 -5.43 9.03
N GLU A 37 -6.23 -5.85 9.87
CA GLU A 37 -7.43 -5.06 10.17
C GLU A 37 -7.07 -3.71 10.78
N LYS A 38 -6.18 -3.70 11.80
CA LYS A 38 -5.68 -2.46 12.42
C LYS A 38 -5.00 -1.56 11.38
N ALA A 39 -4.19 -2.11 10.49
CA ALA A 39 -3.55 -1.36 9.42
C ALA A 39 -4.56 -0.77 8.42
N GLN A 40 -5.61 -1.53 8.05
CA GLN A 40 -6.68 -1.06 7.17
C GLN A 40 -7.45 0.10 7.79
N ILE A 41 -7.79 0.03 9.07
CA ILE A 41 -8.47 1.11 9.80
C ILE A 41 -7.65 2.39 9.75
N VAL A 42 -6.34 2.30 10.01
CA VAL A 42 -5.43 3.47 9.97
C VAL A 42 -5.33 4.04 8.55
N ALA A 43 -5.20 3.19 7.54
CA ALA A 43 -5.13 3.60 6.13
C ALA A 43 -6.40 4.32 5.68
N GLU A 44 -7.58 3.78 5.98
CA GLU A 44 -8.87 4.40 5.65
C GLU A 44 -9.08 5.70 6.44
N ALA A 45 -8.72 5.75 7.71
CA ALA A 45 -8.76 6.99 8.49
C ALA A 45 -7.84 8.07 7.88
N CYS A 46 -6.63 7.71 7.46
CA CYS A 46 -5.71 8.62 6.79
C CYS A 46 -6.30 9.16 5.47
N LYS A 47 -6.81 8.26 4.62
CA LYS A 47 -7.48 8.60 3.36
C LYS A 47 -8.66 9.54 3.57
N GLN A 48 -9.51 9.28 4.57
CA GLN A 48 -10.62 10.16 4.93
C GLN A 48 -10.15 11.53 5.43
N ARG A 49 -9.10 11.59 6.26
CA ARG A 49 -8.54 12.86 6.73
C ARG A 49 -8.00 13.70 5.56
N MET A 50 -7.33 13.05 4.61
CA MET A 50 -6.83 13.69 3.39
C MET A 50 -7.99 14.19 2.52
N SER A 51 -9.02 13.36 2.28
CA SER A 51 -10.17 13.77 1.47
C SER A 51 -10.93 14.93 2.10
N ARG A 52 -11.13 14.92 3.43
CA ARG A 52 -11.76 16.03 4.17
C ARG A 52 -10.97 17.32 4.03
N ARG A 53 -9.65 17.29 4.22
CA ARG A 53 -8.79 18.48 4.06
C ARG A 53 -8.84 19.03 2.65
N PHE A 54 -8.81 18.16 1.65
CA PHE A 54 -8.82 18.59 0.26
C PHE A 54 -10.19 19.15 -0.12
N SER A 55 -11.27 18.44 0.21
CA SER A 55 -12.65 18.87 -0.08
C SER A 55 -13.07 20.13 0.69
N SER A 56 -12.64 20.31 1.94
CA SER A 56 -12.99 21.52 2.72
C SER A 56 -12.35 22.80 2.16
N ASN A 57 -11.16 22.69 1.57
CA ASN A 57 -10.44 23.82 1.00
C ASN A 57 -10.91 24.14 -0.43
N LEU A 58 -11.65 23.24 -1.06
CA LEU A 58 -12.18 23.42 -2.39
C LEU A 58 -13.63 23.90 -2.33
N ARG A 59 -13.86 25.15 -2.72
CA ARG A 59 -15.22 25.62 -3.02
C ARG A 59 -15.62 25.07 -4.40
N PRO A 60 -16.59 24.16 -4.50
CA PRO A 60 -17.06 23.69 -5.80
C PRO A 60 -17.63 24.88 -6.58
N ARG A 61 -17.19 25.02 -7.83
CA ARG A 61 -17.67 26.08 -8.73
C ARG A 61 -18.54 25.42 -9.78
N ILE A 62 -19.83 25.75 -9.77
CA ILE A 62 -20.80 25.25 -10.74
C ILE A 62 -20.69 26.13 -11.99
N PHE A 63 -20.58 25.50 -13.15
CA PHE A 63 -20.50 26.17 -14.45
C PHE A 63 -21.67 25.73 -15.32
N HIS A 64 -22.19 26.64 -16.14
CA HIS A 64 -23.31 26.43 -17.04
C HIS A 64 -22.84 26.53 -18.50
N GLU A 65 -23.65 26.04 -19.43
CA GLU A 65 -23.36 26.22 -20.85
C GLU A 65 -23.19 27.71 -21.19
N ARG A 66 -22.16 28.03 -21.98
CA ARG A 66 -21.73 29.39 -22.36
C ARG A 66 -20.96 30.17 -21.27
N ASP A 67 -20.65 29.56 -20.13
CA ASP A 67 -19.71 30.17 -19.16
C ASP A 67 -18.30 30.21 -19.73
N LEU A 68 -17.78 31.42 -19.95
CA LEU A 68 -16.41 31.63 -20.38
C LEU A 68 -15.46 31.54 -19.18
N ILE A 69 -14.67 30.47 -19.13
CA ILE A 69 -13.68 30.23 -18.06
C ILE A 69 -12.25 30.32 -18.57
N TRP A 70 -11.41 31.06 -17.84
CA TRP A 70 -9.97 31.11 -18.12
C TRP A 70 -9.30 29.85 -17.57
N ARG A 71 -8.87 28.93 -18.44
CA ARG A 71 -8.08 27.75 -18.06
C ARG A 71 -6.60 28.10 -18.09
N ALA A 72 -5.90 27.88 -16.98
CA ALA A 72 -4.45 28.02 -16.94
C ALA A 72 -3.81 26.84 -17.71
N THR A 73 -3.55 27.01 -19.00
CA THR A 73 -2.74 26.08 -19.80
C THR A 73 -1.29 26.19 -19.33
N GLY A 74 -0.67 25.08 -18.95
CA GLY A 74 0.54 24.97 -18.10
C GLY A 74 1.83 25.65 -18.58
N LEU A 75 1.81 26.49 -19.61
CA LEU A 75 2.96 27.25 -20.11
C LEU A 75 2.95 28.72 -19.68
N ALA A 76 1.79 29.33 -19.43
CA ALA A 76 1.67 30.78 -19.25
C ALA A 76 2.17 31.31 -17.89
N ARG A 77 2.43 30.44 -16.91
CA ARG A 77 2.95 30.81 -15.56
C ARG A 77 4.33 30.22 -15.24
N ARG A 78 5.12 29.83 -16.24
CA ARG A 78 6.49 29.38 -16.00
C ARG A 78 7.36 30.60 -15.64
N ASN A 79 7.50 30.88 -14.35
CA ASN A 79 8.41 31.92 -13.87
C ASN A 79 9.85 31.56 -14.29
N PRO A 80 10.55 32.37 -15.09
CA PRO A 80 11.92 32.07 -15.53
C PRO A 80 12.92 32.05 -14.36
N SER A 81 12.55 32.64 -13.22
CA SER A 81 13.34 32.65 -11.99
C SER A 81 13.33 31.34 -11.21
N LYS A 82 12.37 30.43 -11.45
CA LYS A 82 12.41 29.07 -10.88
C LYS A 82 13.26 28.18 -11.79
N ARG A 83 14.55 28.50 -11.84
CA ARG A 83 15.57 27.62 -12.40
C ARG A 83 15.54 26.31 -11.59
N LYS A 84 15.44 25.20 -12.30
CA LYS A 84 15.45 23.83 -11.78
C LYS A 84 16.78 23.65 -11.01
N LEU A 85 16.73 23.55 -9.68
CA LEU A 85 17.86 23.06 -8.88
C LEU A 85 17.86 21.53 -9.00
N SER A 86 18.34 21.04 -10.13
CA SER A 86 18.82 19.66 -10.25
C SER A 86 20.33 19.73 -10.15
N ALA A 87 20.92 19.05 -9.17
CA ALA A 87 22.33 18.70 -9.22
C ALA A 87 22.53 17.70 -10.38
N ASN A 88 23.72 17.74 -10.99
CA ASN A 88 24.19 16.72 -11.92
C ASN A 88 24.40 15.38 -11.20
#